data_AF-A0A963MJZ0-F1
#
_entry.id   AF-A0A963MJZ0-F1
#
_cell.length_a   1.000
_cell.length_b   1.000
_cell.length_c   1.000
_cell.angle_alpha   90.00
_cell.angle_beta   90.00
_cell.angle_gamma   90.00
#
_symmetry.space_group_name_H-M   'P 1'
#
loop_
_entity.id
_entity.type
_entity.pdbx_description
1 polymer ?
#
loop_
_entity_poly.entity_id
_entity_poly.type
_entity_poly.pdbx_seq_one_letter_code
_entity_poly.pdbx_strand_id
1 'polypeptide(L)' 'SDKGPPMLSKIYEPSHHGDAAFQLAVRSGSRAHHWKFGDMPPVPGLSADDVAQITAYVRLEQRKAGIR' A
#
# COMPACT_ATOMS: atom_id res chain seq x y z
N SER A 1 12.26 -0.60 15.92
CA SER A 1 11.80 0.61 15.22
C SER A 1 10.28 0.63 15.27
N ASP A 2 9.70 1.80 15.46
CA ASP A 2 8.27 2.13 15.42
C ASP A 2 7.75 2.34 13.99
N LYS A 3 8.57 2.03 12.97
CA LYS A 3 8.26 2.24 11.55
C LYS A 3 8.12 0.91 10.82
N GLY A 4 7.07 0.82 10.01
CA GLY A 4 6.89 -0.27 9.05
C GLY A 4 7.80 -0.11 7.81
N PRO A 5 7.86 -1.15 6.96
CA PRO A 5 8.57 -1.05 5.69
C PRO A 5 7.96 0.05 4.81
N PRO A 6 8.76 0.78 4.01
CA PRO A 6 8.25 1.75 3.06
C PRO A 6 7.55 1.04 1.90
N MET A 7 6.75 1.77 1.11
CA MET A 7 6.14 1.25 -0.12
C MET A 7 7.18 0.80 -1.17
N LEU A 8 8.45 1.19 -1.01
CA LEU A 8 9.59 0.71 -1.81
C LEU A 8 10.25 -0.55 -1.23
N SER A 9 9.52 -1.32 -0.44
CA SER A 9 9.96 -2.64 0.02
C SER A 9 9.31 -3.73 -0.82
N LYS A 10 10.03 -4.85 -1.05
CA LYS A 10 9.51 -6.03 -1.77
C LYS A 10 8.23 -6.61 -1.14
N ILE A 11 7.97 -6.34 0.14
CA ILE A 11 6.71 -6.78 0.75
C ILE A 11 5.48 -6.20 0.05
N TYR A 12 5.60 -5.01 -0.56
CA TYR A 12 4.53 -4.36 -1.31
C TYR A 12 4.69 -4.52 -2.83
N GLU A 13 5.54 -5.43 -3.31
CA GLU A 13 5.68 -5.65 -4.74
C GLU A 13 4.37 -6.24 -5.33
N PRO A 14 4.09 -6.05 -6.63
CA PRO A 14 2.81 -6.42 -7.23
C PRO A 14 2.43 -7.89 -7.07
N SER A 15 3.42 -8.79 -7.01
CA SER A 15 3.20 -10.24 -6.81
C SER A 15 2.67 -10.58 -5.42
N HIS A 16 2.92 -9.72 -4.43
CA HIS A 16 2.58 -9.95 -3.03
C HIS A 16 1.41 -9.06 -2.57
N HIS A 17 1.45 -7.76 -2.89
CA HIS A 17 0.34 -6.84 -2.70
C HIS A 17 -0.03 -6.21 -4.04
N GLY A 18 -0.96 -6.84 -4.75
CA GLY A 18 -1.49 -6.33 -6.01
C GLY A 18 -2.25 -5.00 -5.84
N ASP A 19 -2.56 -4.33 -6.95
CA ASP A 19 -3.14 -2.98 -6.92
C ASP A 19 -4.50 -2.92 -6.20
N ALA A 20 -5.30 -4.00 -6.27
CA ALA A 20 -6.55 -4.11 -5.52
C ALA A 20 -6.35 -4.06 -3.99
N ALA A 21 -5.18 -4.43 -3.47
CA ALA A 21 -4.89 -4.34 -2.04
C ALA A 21 -4.85 -2.88 -1.57
N PHE A 22 -4.36 -1.96 -2.40
CA PHE A 22 -4.37 -0.52 -2.09
C PHE A 22 -5.80 0.01 -2.01
N GLN A 23 -6.66 -0.40 -2.95
CA GLN A 23 -8.09 -0.05 -2.94
C GLN A 23 -8.78 -0.55 -1.67
N LEU A 24 -8.55 -1.81 -1.29
CA LEU A 24 -9.15 -2.39 -0.08
C LEU A 24 -8.63 -1.72 1.19
N ALA A 25 -7.32 -1.47 1.29
CA ALA A 25 -6.72 -0.82 2.45
C ALA A 25 -7.26 0.60 2.65
N VAL A 26 -7.38 1.39 1.58
CA VAL A 26 -7.95 2.74 1.65
C VAL A 26 -9.45 2.68 2.01
N ARG A 27 -10.22 1.82 1.34
CA ARG A 27 -11.68 1.75 1.54
C ARG A 27 -12.08 1.19 2.91
N SER A 28 -11.35 0.21 3.42
CA SER A 28 -11.81 -0.62 4.55
C SER A 28 -10.79 -0.72 5.68
N GLY A 29 -9.62 -0.10 5.53
CA GLY A 29 -8.52 -0.28 6.46
C GLY A 29 -7.85 -1.66 6.30
N SER A 30 -6.87 -1.92 7.14
CA SER A 30 -6.12 -3.18 7.17
C SER A 30 -5.93 -3.66 8.60
N ARG A 31 -6.14 -4.95 8.83
CA ARG A 31 -5.88 -5.55 10.14
C ARG A 31 -4.40 -5.76 10.36
N ALA A 32 -3.93 -5.51 11.57
CA ALA A 32 -2.57 -5.83 11.96
C ALA A 32 -2.33 -7.35 11.90
N HIS A 33 -1.22 -7.76 11.28
CA HIS A 33 -0.82 -9.17 11.23
C HIS A 33 0.68 -9.38 11.51
N HIS A 34 1.56 -8.61 10.86
CA HIS A 34 3.02 -8.78 11.00
C HIS A 34 3.69 -7.82 11.99
N TRP A 35 3.09 -6.66 12.26
CA TRP A 35 3.63 -5.66 13.17
C TRP A 35 2.62 -5.25 14.23
N LYS A 36 3.13 -4.78 15.37
CA LYS A 36 2.33 -4.33 16.51
C LYS A 36 1.97 -2.84 16.43
N PHE A 37 1.67 -2.33 15.24
CA PHE A 37 1.24 -0.92 15.04
C PHE A 37 -0.27 -0.73 15.25
N GLY A 38 -1.02 -1.82 15.36
CA GLY A 38 -2.48 -1.79 15.35
C GLY A 38 -3.04 -1.74 13.94
N ASP A 39 -4.36 -1.79 13.86
CA ASP A 39 -5.08 -1.75 12.59
C ASP A 39 -4.92 -0.40 11.91
N MET A 40 -4.76 -0.41 10.59
CA MET A 40 -4.86 0.79 9.77
C MET A 40 -6.35 1.12 9.58
N PRO A 41 -6.84 2.32 9.96
CA PRO A 41 -8.21 2.72 9.67
C PRO A 41 -8.40 3.00 8.16
N PRO A 42 -9.65 2.97 7.65
CA PRO A 42 -9.97 3.48 6.32
C PRO A 42 -9.50 4.93 6.13
N VAL A 43 -9.16 5.30 4.89
CA VAL A 43 -8.75 6.66 4.53
C VAL A 43 -9.90 7.34 3.77
N PRO A 44 -10.68 8.24 4.41
CA PRO A 44 -11.81 8.91 3.76
C PRO A 44 -11.33 10.01 2.80
N GLY A 45 -12.22 10.43 1.90
CA GLY A 45 -11.98 11.56 1.00
C GLY A 45 -11.18 11.25 -0.26
N LEU A 46 -10.83 9.98 -0.50
CA LEU A 46 -10.24 9.52 -1.75
C LEU A 46 -11.26 8.72 -2.56
N SER A 47 -11.38 9.06 -3.85
CA SER A 47 -12.14 8.26 -4.81
C SER A 47 -11.33 7.01 -5.21
N ALA A 48 -11.99 6.03 -5.83
CA ALA A 48 -11.29 4.87 -6.39
C ALA A 48 -10.24 5.27 -7.45
N ASP A 49 -10.52 6.32 -8.23
CA ASP A 49 -9.62 6.84 -9.24
C ASP A 49 -8.39 7.50 -8.61
N ASP A 50 -8.55 8.26 -7.52
CA ASP A 50 -7.41 8.82 -6.77
C ASP A 50 -6.47 7.72 -6.29
N VAL A 51 -7.03 6.64 -5.72
CA VAL A 51 -6.24 5.50 -5.23
C VAL A 51 -5.55 4.77 -6.38
N ALA A 52 -6.18 4.69 -7.55
CA ALA A 52 -5.55 4.11 -8.74
C ALA A 52 -4.34 4.95 -9.20
N GLN A 53 -4.47 6.28 -9.23
CA GLN A 53 -3.36 7.19 -9.57
C GLN A 53 -2.22 7.13 -8.55
N ILE A 54 -2.53 7.10 -7.25
CA ILE A 54 -1.54 6.93 -6.19
C ILE A 54 -0.82 5.58 -6.34
N THR A 55 -1.56 4.51 -6.60
CA THR A 55 -0.98 3.17 -6.79
C THR A 55 -0.05 3.16 -8.01
N ALA A 56 -0.46 3.76 -9.13
CA ALA A 56 0.37 3.89 -10.32
C ALA A 56 1.68 4.65 -10.05
N TYR A 57 1.63 5.72 -9.24
CA TYR A 57 2.81 6.43 -8.78
C TYR A 57 3.72 5.55 -7.92
N VAL A 58 3.17 4.80 -6.95
CA VAL A 58 3.95 3.84 -6.16
C VAL A 58 4.63 2.81 -7.05
N ARG A 59 3.93 2.25 -8.05
CA ARG A 59 4.53 1.30 -9.00
C ARG A 59 5.63 1.92 -9.84
N LEU A 60 5.49 3.17 -10.24
CA LEU A 60 6.55 3.90 -10.95
C LEU A 60 7.81 3.98 -10.09
N GLU A 61 7.68 4.37 -8.83
CA GLU A 61 8.82 4.48 -7.91
C GLU A 61 9.43 3.11 -7.56
N GLN A 62 8.62 2.07 -7.38
CA GLN A 62 9.10 0.69 -7.21
C GLN A 62 9.95 0.23 -8.40
N ARG A 63 9.49 0.47 -9.63
CA ARG A 63 10.25 0.13 -10.85
C ARG A 63 11.59 0.87 -10.93
N LYS A 64 11.61 2.17 -10.60
CA LYS A 64 12.86 2.95 -10.52
C LYS A 64 13.83 2.38 -9.49
N ALA A 65 13.30 1.84 -8.39
CA ALA A 65 14.07 1.17 -7.34
C ALA A 65 14.43 -0.30 -7.65
N GLY A 66 14.07 -0.82 -8.83
CA GLY A 66 14.38 -2.20 -9.25
C GLY A 66 13.44 -3.27 -8.67
N ILE A 67 12.30 -2.88 -8.11
CA ILE A 67 11.24 -3.77 -7.62
C ILE A 67 10.23 -4.00 -8.75
N ARG A 68 9.84 -5.25 -8.96
CA ARG A 68 9.01 -5.68 -10.10
C ARG A 68 7.76 -6.41 -9.64
#